data_AF-A0A3B9GXH4-F1
#
_entry.id   AF-A0A3B9GXH4-F1
#
_cell.length_a   1.000
_cell.length_b   1.000
_cell.length_c   1.000
_cell.angle_alpha   90.00
_cell.angle_beta   90.00
_cell.angle_gamma   90.00
#
_symmetry.space_group_name_H-M   'P 1'
#
loop_
_entity.id
_entity.type
_entity.pdbx_description
1 polymer ?
#
loop_
_entity_poly.entity_id
_entity_poly.type
_entity_poly.pdbx_seq_one_letter_code
_entity_poly.pdbx_strand_id
1 'polypeptide(L)' 'SRYLTEIRKFPMLEKNEEFMLARRWREQEDTQAAEKMVTSHLRLVAKIAMGYR' A
#
# COMPACT_ATOMS: atom_id res chain seq x y z
N SER A 1 -5.91 -7.58 17.53
CA SER A 1 -4.58 -7.88 16.97
C SER A 1 -3.85 -6.57 16.70
N ARG A 2 -2.67 -6.34 17.30
CA ARG A 2 -1.92 -5.07 17.21
C ARG A 2 -1.61 -4.67 15.77
N TYR A 3 -1.36 -5.65 14.90
CA TYR A 3 -1.09 -5.46 13.47
C TYR A 3 -2.23 -4.77 12.70
N LEU A 4 -3.49 -5.15 12.95
CA LEU A 4 -4.65 -4.57 12.25
C LEU A 4 -4.88 -3.09 12.61
N THR A 5 -4.49 -2.68 13.81
CA THR A 5 -4.57 -1.28 14.25
C THR A 5 -3.49 -0.44 13.59
N GLU A 6 -2.27 -0.97 13.43
CA GLU A 6 -1.17 -0.28 12.77
C GLU A 6 -1.45 -0.06 11.27
N ILE A 7 -1.91 -1.09 10.54
CA ILE A 7 -2.19 -0.94 9.11
C ILE A 7 -3.34 0.05 8.80
N ARG A 8 -4.20 0.35 9.78
CA ARG A 8 -5.29 1.32 9.63
C ARG A 8 -4.83 2.77 9.66
N LYS A 9 -3.62 3.04 10.16
CA LYS A 9 -3.03 4.38 10.23
C LYS A 9 -2.54 4.87 8.86
N PHE A 10 -2.28 3.97 7.93
CA PHE A 10 -1.87 4.34 6.59
C PHE A 10 -3.07 4.88 5.78
N PRO A 11 -2.96 6.10 5.20
CA PRO A 11 -3.98 6.63 4.31
C PRO A 11 -4.07 5.78 3.04
N MET A 12 -5.27 5.71 2.45
CA MET A 12 -5.43 5.13 1.11
C MET A 12 -4.97 6.15 0.08
N LEU A 13 -4.16 5.69 -0.86
CA LEU A 13 -3.76 6.48 -2.02
C LEU A 13 -4.94 6.66 -2.97
N GLU A 14 -5.10 7.87 -3.50
CA GLU A 14 -5.99 8.14 -4.62
C GLU A 14 -5.44 7.51 -5.90
N LYS A 15 -6.32 7.19 -6.86
CA LYS A 15 -5.93 6.53 -8.12
C LYS A 15 -4.84 7.28 -8.89
N ASN A 16 -4.89 8.62 -8.86
CA ASN A 16 -3.89 9.47 -9.51
C ASN A 16 -2.53 9.40 -8.82
N GLU A 17 -2.53 9.30 -7.48
CA GLU A 17 -1.30 9.20 -6.69
C GLU A 17 -0.64 7.84 -6.89
N GLU A 18 -1.42 6.77 -6.95
CA GLU A 18 -0.94 5.42 -7.30
C GLU A 18 -0.27 5.41 -8.67
N PHE A 19 -0.89 6.03 -9.68
CA PHE A 19 -0.30 6.11 -11.03
C PHE A 19 1.03 6.88 -11.03
N MET A 20 1.10 7.99 -10.30
CA MET A 20 2.34 8.77 -10.19
C MET A 20 3.44 8.00 -9.48
N LEU A 21 3.13 7.31 -8.39
CA LEU A 21 4.09 6.50 -7.63
C LEU A 21 4.58 5.31 -8.46
N ALA A 22 3.67 4.62 -9.16
CA ALA A 22 4.03 3.51 -10.05
C ALA A 22 4.93 3.97 -11.19
N ARG A 23 4.64 5.14 -11.78
CA ARG A 23 5.47 5.74 -12.81
C ARG A 23 6.86 6.12 -12.29
N ARG A 24 6.95 6.75 -11.11
CA ARG A 24 8.23 7.09 -10.48
C ARG A 24 9.07 5.85 -10.14
N TRP A 25 8.44 4.82 -9.59
CA TRP A 25 9.13 3.57 -9.30
C TRP A 25 9.70 2.96 -10.59
N ARG A 26 8.94 2.97 -11.68
CA ARG A 26 9.38 2.42 -12.96
C ARG A 26 10.47 3.25 -13.66
N GLU A 27 10.38 4.58 -13.59
CA GLU A 27 11.29 5.49 -14.29
C GLU A 27 12.56 5.81 -13.50
N GLN A 28 12.49 5.80 -12.17
CA GLN A 28 13.56 6.29 -11.28
C GLN A 28 14.02 5.23 -10.28
N GLU A 29 13.48 4.00 -10.35
CA GLU A 29 13.73 2.92 -9.37
C GLU A 29 13.46 3.37 -7.92
N ASP A 30 12.54 4.33 -7.77
CA ASP A 30 12.25 4.98 -6.49
C ASP A 30 11.63 3.96 -5.52
N THR A 31 12.46 3.50 -4.59
CA THR A 31 12.08 2.50 -3.59
C THR A 31 11.09 3.08 -2.57
N GLN A 32 11.11 4.40 -2.32
CA GLN A 32 10.11 5.04 -1.46
C GLN A 32 8.74 5.08 -2.12
N ALA A 33 8.69 5.26 -3.44
CA ALA A 33 7.43 5.18 -4.18
C ALA A 33 6.81 3.79 -4.09
N ALA A 34 7.63 2.74 -4.21
CA ALA A 34 7.18 1.36 -4.01
C ALA A 34 6.71 1.11 -2.57
N GLU A 35 7.45 1.58 -1.56
CA GLU A 35 7.07 1.44 -0.15
C GLU A 35 5.71 2.10 0.16
N LYS A 36 5.49 3.32 -0.36
CA LYS A 36 4.19 4.01 -0.23
C LYS A 36 3.04 3.24 -0.87
N MET A 37 3.26 2.68 -2.07
CA MET A 37 2.24 1.85 -2.72
C MET A 37 1.93 0.60 -1.90
N VAL A 38 2.96 -0.12 -1.42
CA VAL A 38 2.77 -1.35 -0.64
C VAL A 38 2.06 -1.06 0.69
N THR A 39 2.47 -0.04 1.43
CA THR A 39 1.91 0.31 2.75
C THR A 39 0.43 0.73 2.67
N SER A 40 0.02 1.46 1.62
CA SER A 40 -1.38 1.80 1.36
C SER A 40 -2.26 0.56 1.15
N HIS A 41 -1.74 -0.48 0.49
CA HIS A 41 -2.49 -1.68 0.12
C HIS A 41 -2.49 -2.79 1.19
N LEU A 42 -1.77 -2.63 2.30
CA LEU A 42 -1.71 -3.62 3.40
C LEU A 42 -3.10 -3.95 3.98
N ARG A 43 -4.01 -2.98 3.99
CA ARG A 43 -5.40 -3.17 4.47
C ARG A 43 -6.16 -4.17 3.59
N LEU A 44 -5.95 -4.14 2.27
CA LEU A 44 -6.59 -5.05 1.32
C LEU A 44 -6.03 -6.48 1.48
N VAL A 45 -4.72 -6.61 1.57
CA VAL A 45 -4.05 -7.91 1.78
C VAL A 45 -4.50 -8.55 3.08
N ALA A 46 -4.53 -7.79 4.18
CA ALA A 46 -5.02 -8.28 5.47
C ALA A 46 -6.48 -8.76 5.39
N LYS A 47 -7.33 -8.04 4.66
CA LYS A 47 -8.73 -8.44 4.43
C LYS A 47 -8.83 -9.75 3.65
N ILE A 48 -8.05 -9.91 2.58
CA ILE A 48 -8.01 -11.13 1.78
C ILE A 48 -7.50 -12.31 2.62
N ALA A 49 -6.39 -12.13 3.36
CA ALA A 49 -5.80 -13.17 4.20
C ALA A 49 -6.74 -13.67 5.31
N MET A 50 -7.58 -12.78 5.87
CA MET A 50 -8.61 -13.17 6.85
C MET A 50 -9.71 -14.05 6.23
N GLY A 51 -9.95 -13.98 4.92
CA GLY A 51 -10.97 -14.78 4.22
C GLY A 51 -10.54 -16.20 3.84
N TYR A 52 -9.24 -16.51 3.91
CA TYR A 52 -8.70 -17.86 3.68
C TYR A 52 -8.65 -18.72 4.97
N ARG A 53 -9.21 -18.22 6.08
CA ARG A 53 -9.14 -18.83 7.40
C ARG A 53 -10.43 -19.54 7.79
#